data_AF-A0AB74M483-F1
#
_entry.id   AF-A0AB74M483-F1
#
_cell.length_a   1.000
_cell.length_b   1.000
_cell.length_c   1.000
_cell.angle_alpha   90.00
_cell.angle_beta   90.00
_cell.angle_gamma   90.00
#
_symmetry.space_group_name_H-M   'P 1'
#
loop_
_entity.id
_entity.type
_entity.pdbx_description
1 polymer ?
#
loop_
_entity_poly.entity_id
_entity_poly.type
_entity_poly.pdbx_seq_one_letter_code
_entity_poly.pdbx_strand_id
1 'polypeptide(L)'
;MSSGARAAPEPSPFRSPVSESAPPFPTNPLPRLLVSVRDAAEAEAAIRAGADLIDAKDPENGALGALPPETVRAIVARTAGRAATSAVAGEPAAAERQAAIRAMAETGVGWVKVAVRPDWLADPASLRAAGAAAPGRLVAVLFAEDDPAPDCAPRLAAAGFIGAMIDTAVKDGRRLPGLIDGARLAAFTAAARAAGLLSGLAGSLRVGDIPGLAAHRPDYLGFRGGLCRDGDRRNALDAQRIAEAVRALRRPASRDAA
;
A
#
# COMPACT_ATOMS: atom_id res chain seq x y z
N MET A 1 20.69 43.56 46.81
CA MET A 1 21.54 42.63 46.05
C MET A 1 20.66 41.55 45.47
N SER A 2 20.86 41.29 44.18
CA SER A 2 20.05 40.62 43.14
C SER A 2 19.02 39.54 43.51
N SER A 3 17.79 39.75 43.01
CA SER A 3 16.73 38.75 42.80
C SER A 3 16.92 38.11 41.43
N GLY A 4 17.22 36.81 41.38
CA GLY A 4 17.41 36.06 40.14
C GLY A 4 16.09 35.59 39.54
N ALA A 5 15.63 36.26 38.48
CA ALA A 5 14.53 35.77 37.64
C ALA A 5 15.05 34.65 36.72
N ARG A 6 14.43 33.46 36.78
CA ARG A 6 14.66 32.39 35.81
C ARG A 6 13.92 32.73 34.52
N ALA A 7 14.65 32.89 33.42
CA ALA A 7 14.08 33.02 32.08
C ALA A 7 13.40 31.71 31.65
N ALA A 8 12.22 31.82 31.04
CA ALA A 8 11.54 30.71 30.40
C ALA A 8 12.31 30.24 29.15
N PRO A 9 12.30 28.94 28.80
CA PRO A 9 13.00 28.45 27.62
C PRO A 9 12.31 28.95 26.34
N GLU A 10 13.11 29.42 25.38
CA GLU A 10 12.63 29.83 24.06
C GLU A 10 12.04 28.65 23.27
N PRO A 11 10.98 28.87 22.48
CA PRO A 11 10.42 27.81 21.64
C PRO A 11 11.37 27.42 20.50
N SER A 12 11.50 26.11 20.28
CA SER A 12 12.31 25.51 19.22
C SER A 12 11.91 25.99 17.82
N PRO A 13 12.86 26.33 16.92
CA PRO A 13 12.58 26.89 15.60
C PRO A 13 12.07 25.84 14.58
N PHE A 14 11.97 24.56 14.96
CA PHE A 14 11.43 23.50 14.10
C PHE A 14 9.96 23.21 14.41
N ARG A 15 9.07 24.18 14.14
CA ARG A 15 7.70 23.86 13.77
C ARG A 15 7.64 23.83 12.25
N SER A 16 7.76 22.62 11.68
CA SER A 16 7.39 22.40 10.28
C SER A 16 5.95 22.89 10.10
N PRO A 17 5.66 23.67 9.04
CA PRO A 17 4.29 23.96 8.68
C PRO A 17 3.66 22.62 8.30
N VAL A 18 2.79 22.11 9.16
CA VAL A 18 1.93 20.99 8.80
C VAL A 18 1.02 21.54 7.70
N SER A 19 1.43 21.31 6.46
CA SER A 19 0.60 21.50 5.28
C SER A 19 -0.73 20.78 5.54
N GLU A 20 -1.85 21.44 5.24
CA GLU A 20 -3.17 20.81 5.17
C GLU A 20 -3.15 19.74 4.06
N SER A 21 -2.56 18.58 4.34
CA SER A 21 -2.42 17.49 3.36
C SER A 21 -3.12 16.23 3.87
N ALA A 22 -4.21 15.92 3.16
CA ALA A 22 -5.06 14.73 3.24
C ALA A 22 -5.89 14.58 4.53
N PRO A 23 -7.20 14.26 4.42
CA PRO A 23 -8.02 14.01 5.60
C PRO A 23 -7.42 12.85 6.42
N PRO A 24 -7.49 12.90 7.76
CA PRO A 24 -7.02 11.82 8.61
C PRO A 24 -7.71 10.52 8.21
N PHE A 25 -6.91 9.48 7.92
CA PHE A 25 -7.44 8.18 7.53
C PHE A 25 -8.33 7.64 8.65
N PRO A 26 -9.62 7.31 8.39
CA PRO A 26 -10.45 6.70 9.40
C PRO A 26 -9.86 5.33 9.74
N THR A 27 -9.54 5.10 11.02
CA THR A 27 -9.11 3.80 11.52
C THR A 27 -10.27 2.82 11.37
N ASN A 28 -10.25 2.02 10.31
CA ASN A 28 -11.23 0.96 10.12
C ASN A 28 -10.79 -0.25 10.94
N PRO A 29 -11.64 -0.87 11.79
CA PRO A 29 -11.29 -2.11 12.46
C PRO A 29 -10.97 -3.26 11.50
N LEU A 30 -11.42 -3.19 10.25
CA LEU A 30 -11.24 -4.22 9.23
C LEU A 30 -10.37 -3.72 8.06
N PRO A 31 -9.53 -4.59 7.47
CA PRO A 31 -8.76 -4.23 6.28
C PRO A 31 -9.69 -3.97 5.09
N ARG A 32 -9.27 -3.04 4.23
CA ARG A 32 -9.90 -2.81 2.91
C ARG A 32 -9.48 -3.88 1.90
N LEU A 33 -10.37 -4.23 0.98
CA LEU A 33 -10.06 -5.09 -0.16
C LEU A 33 -9.42 -4.26 -1.28
N LEU A 34 -8.16 -4.55 -1.58
CA LEU A 34 -7.46 -4.01 -2.74
C LEU A 34 -7.44 -5.04 -3.87
N VAL A 35 -7.98 -4.66 -5.02
CA VAL A 35 -8.00 -5.49 -6.24
C VAL A 35 -7.13 -4.85 -7.31
N SER A 36 -6.10 -5.58 -7.76
CA SER A 36 -5.27 -5.15 -8.88
C SER A 36 -5.96 -5.43 -10.23
N VAL A 37 -6.10 -4.39 -11.04
CA VAL A 37 -6.82 -4.39 -12.31
C VAL A 37 -5.90 -3.94 -13.45
N ARG A 38 -6.16 -4.45 -14.66
CA ARG A 38 -5.40 -4.10 -15.86
C ARG A 38 -6.00 -2.98 -16.70
N ASP A 39 -7.31 -2.77 -16.57
CA ASP A 39 -8.06 -1.84 -17.40
C ASP A 39 -9.34 -1.35 -16.70
N ALA A 40 -10.04 -0.44 -17.36
CA ALA A 40 -11.29 0.13 -16.86
C ALA A 40 -12.43 -0.89 -16.74
N ALA A 41 -12.45 -1.96 -17.54
CA ALA A 41 -13.51 -2.97 -17.46
C ALA A 41 -13.34 -3.84 -16.20
N GLU A 42 -12.11 -4.28 -15.91
CA GLU A 42 -11.76 -4.95 -14.66
C GLU A 42 -12.01 -4.04 -13.44
N ALA A 43 -11.73 -2.74 -13.53
CA ALA A 43 -12.05 -1.77 -12.49
C ALA A 43 -13.57 -1.72 -12.19
N GLU A 44 -14.41 -1.60 -13.22
CA GLU A 44 -15.88 -1.61 -13.05
C GLU A 44 -16.36 -2.91 -12.41
N ALA A 45 -15.85 -4.05 -12.88
CA ALA A 45 -16.22 -5.36 -12.35
C ALA A 45 -15.84 -5.50 -10.86
N ALA A 46 -14.63 -5.07 -10.48
CA ALA A 46 -14.16 -5.12 -9.10
C ALA A 46 -14.99 -4.21 -8.17
N ILE A 47 -15.32 -2.98 -8.62
CA ILE A 47 -16.17 -2.06 -7.87
C ILE A 47 -17.55 -2.66 -7.65
N ARG A 48 -18.20 -3.19 -8.68
CA ARG A 48 -19.52 -3.83 -8.57
C ARG A 48 -19.53 -5.01 -7.62
N ALA A 49 -18.42 -5.75 -7.55
CA ALA A 49 -18.25 -6.87 -6.63
C ALA A 49 -17.86 -6.45 -5.20
N GLY A 50 -17.62 -5.15 -4.95
CA GLY A 50 -17.43 -4.58 -3.62
C GLY A 50 -15.99 -4.31 -3.21
N ALA A 51 -15.05 -4.18 -4.16
CA ALA A 51 -13.68 -3.75 -3.86
C ALA A 51 -13.66 -2.31 -3.29
N ASP A 52 -12.84 -2.10 -2.26
CA ASP A 52 -12.71 -0.79 -1.60
C ASP A 52 -11.62 0.08 -2.26
N LEU A 53 -10.62 -0.57 -2.88
CA LEU A 53 -9.45 0.04 -3.48
C LEU A 53 -9.10 -0.64 -4.81
N ILE A 54 -9.00 0.15 -5.86
CA ILE A 54 -8.65 -0.30 -7.21
C ILE A 54 -7.19 0.05 -7.49
N ASP A 55 -6.38 -0.97 -7.80
CA ASP A 55 -4.95 -0.82 -8.02
C ASP A 55 -4.58 -1.07 -9.49
N ALA A 56 -4.19 -0.04 -10.21
CA ALA A 56 -3.77 -0.14 -11.60
C ALA A 56 -2.38 -0.78 -11.68
N LYS A 57 -2.32 -1.99 -12.25
CA LYS A 57 -1.11 -2.82 -12.28
C LYS A 57 -1.14 -3.82 -13.44
N ASP A 58 -0.01 -3.94 -14.12
CA ASP A 58 0.21 -4.92 -15.18
C ASP A 58 0.85 -6.20 -14.61
N PRO A 59 0.13 -7.35 -14.62
CA PRO A 59 0.69 -8.60 -14.16
C PRO A 59 1.69 -9.26 -15.11
N GLU A 60 1.72 -8.88 -16.40
CA GLU A 60 2.69 -9.41 -17.37
C GLU A 60 4.08 -8.80 -17.16
N ASN A 61 4.14 -7.55 -16.71
CA ASN A 61 5.37 -6.80 -16.49
C ASN A 61 5.87 -6.92 -15.03
N GLY A 62 5.88 -8.14 -14.50
CA GLY A 62 6.47 -8.46 -13.19
C GLY A 62 5.57 -8.23 -11.97
N ALA A 63 6.20 -8.05 -10.81
CA ALA A 63 5.49 -7.91 -9.55
C ALA A 63 4.84 -6.55 -9.35
N LEU A 64 5.35 -5.50 -9.96
CA LEU A 64 4.81 -4.13 -9.88
C LEU A 64 4.77 -3.48 -11.27
N GLY A 65 4.47 -4.24 -12.32
CA GLY A 65 4.40 -3.72 -13.68
C GLY A 65 3.49 -2.50 -13.79
N ALA A 66 4.06 -1.36 -14.20
CA ALA A 66 3.31 -0.12 -14.39
C ALA A 66 2.48 -0.22 -15.66
N LEU A 67 1.20 0.17 -15.57
CA LEU A 67 0.37 0.36 -16.75
C LEU A 67 0.69 1.70 -17.42
N PRO A 68 0.43 1.85 -18.73
CA PRO A 68 0.53 3.13 -19.40
C PRO A 68 -0.34 4.21 -18.71
N PRO A 69 0.14 5.46 -18.56
CA PRO A 69 -0.59 6.52 -17.86
C PRO A 69 -2.02 6.77 -18.38
N GLU A 70 -2.27 6.61 -19.67
CA GLU A 70 -3.59 6.72 -20.29
C GLU A 70 -4.55 5.62 -19.83
N THR A 71 -4.07 4.39 -19.66
CA THR A 71 -4.85 3.29 -19.10
C THR A 71 -5.18 3.56 -17.64
N VAL A 72 -4.22 4.07 -16.87
CA VAL A 72 -4.45 4.46 -15.47
C VAL A 72 -5.50 5.57 -15.38
N ARG A 73 -5.42 6.61 -16.24
CA ARG A 73 -6.45 7.66 -16.32
C ARG A 73 -7.83 7.10 -16.64
N ALA A 74 -7.93 6.13 -17.55
CA ALA A 74 -9.20 5.46 -17.86
C ALA A 74 -9.77 4.68 -16.66
N ILE A 75 -8.91 4.00 -15.87
CA ILE A 75 -9.29 3.32 -14.62
C ILE A 75 -9.81 4.33 -13.58
N VAL A 76 -9.09 5.44 -13.39
CA VAL A 76 -9.48 6.52 -12.45
C VAL A 76 -10.83 7.12 -12.85
N ALA A 77 -11.00 7.48 -14.13
CA ALA A 77 -12.24 8.01 -14.66
C ALA A 77 -13.40 7.03 -14.48
N ARG A 78 -13.18 5.74 -14.75
CA ARG A 78 -14.20 4.70 -14.53
C ARG A 78 -14.58 4.57 -13.07
N THR A 79 -13.62 4.67 -12.14
CA THR A 79 -13.88 4.52 -10.71
C THR A 79 -14.85 5.58 -10.20
N ALA A 80 -14.73 6.82 -10.71
CA ALA A 80 -15.65 7.93 -10.41
C ALA A 80 -15.88 8.13 -8.90
N GLY A 81 -14.83 7.95 -8.09
CA GLY A 81 -14.88 8.11 -6.63
C GLY A 81 -15.59 7.00 -5.85
N ARG A 82 -16.10 5.94 -6.51
CA ARG A 82 -16.79 4.81 -5.84
C ARG A 82 -15.84 3.91 -5.03
N ALA A 83 -14.55 3.96 -5.33
CA ALA A 83 -13.48 3.28 -4.63
C ALA A 83 -12.24 4.18 -4.59
N ALA A 84 -11.35 3.95 -3.63
CA ALA A 84 -10.03 4.57 -3.67
C ALA A 84 -9.23 4.02 -4.87
N THR A 85 -8.23 4.76 -5.34
CA THR A 85 -7.38 4.34 -6.47
C THR A 85 -5.91 4.40 -6.12
N SER A 86 -5.16 3.40 -6.57
CA SER A 86 -3.70 3.42 -6.59
C SER A 86 -3.16 2.98 -7.95
N ALA A 87 -1.92 3.37 -8.26
CA ALA A 87 -1.18 2.81 -9.39
C ALA A 87 0.26 2.50 -8.97
N VAL A 88 0.84 1.48 -9.60
CA VAL A 88 2.25 1.14 -9.40
C VAL A 88 3.12 1.94 -10.37
N ALA A 89 4.20 2.53 -9.86
CA ALA A 89 5.27 3.18 -10.62
C ALA A 89 6.42 2.22 -10.97
N GLY A 90 6.27 0.92 -10.64
CA GLY A 90 7.26 -0.10 -10.96
C GLY A 90 8.44 -0.21 -10.00
N GLU A 91 9.49 -0.80 -10.55
CA GLU A 91 10.84 -0.89 -9.97
C GLU A 91 11.81 0.00 -10.78
N PRO A 92 11.58 1.33 -10.85
CA PRO A 92 12.32 2.20 -11.76
C PRO A 92 13.79 2.30 -11.34
N ALA A 93 14.68 2.42 -12.33
CA ALA A 93 16.07 2.73 -12.09
C ALA A 93 16.21 4.06 -11.34
N ALA A 94 17.31 4.23 -10.60
CA ALA A 94 17.51 5.41 -9.74
C ALA A 94 17.37 6.75 -10.49
N ALA A 95 17.83 6.82 -11.74
CA ALA A 95 17.75 8.02 -12.58
C ALA A 95 16.32 8.36 -13.05
N GLU A 96 15.43 7.36 -13.15
CA GLU A 96 14.08 7.51 -13.70
C GLU A 96 13.01 7.57 -12.62
N ARG A 97 13.35 7.17 -11.40
CA ARG A 97 12.45 6.98 -10.26
C ARG A 97 11.49 8.14 -10.02
N GLN A 98 11.99 9.37 -9.87
CA GLN A 98 11.13 10.51 -9.60
C GLN A 98 10.23 10.85 -10.80
N ALA A 99 10.69 10.62 -12.02
CA ALA A 99 9.87 10.80 -13.22
C ALA A 99 8.74 9.75 -13.28
N ALA A 100 9.03 8.48 -13.02
CA ALA A 100 8.03 7.41 -12.97
C ALA A 100 6.97 7.65 -11.87
N ILE A 101 7.40 8.08 -10.68
CA ILE A 101 6.49 8.44 -9.57
C ILE A 101 5.58 9.61 -9.95
N ARG A 102 6.14 10.69 -10.50
CA ARG A 102 5.36 11.87 -10.94
C ARG A 102 4.37 11.50 -12.04
N ALA A 103 4.81 10.74 -13.04
CA ALA A 103 3.96 10.31 -14.15
C ALA A 103 2.72 9.56 -13.65
N MET A 104 2.86 8.70 -12.63
CA MET A 104 1.72 8.04 -12.01
C MET A 104 0.88 9.00 -11.16
N ALA A 105 1.48 9.91 -10.39
CA ALA A 105 0.73 10.89 -9.59
C ALA A 105 -0.17 11.79 -10.47
N GLU A 106 0.31 12.17 -11.66
CA GLU A 106 -0.39 12.99 -12.66
C GLU A 106 -1.57 12.28 -13.34
N THR A 107 -1.73 10.96 -13.15
CA THR A 107 -2.90 10.21 -13.67
C THR A 107 -4.18 10.46 -12.87
N GLY A 108 -4.09 11.12 -11.72
CA GLY A 108 -5.22 11.37 -10.83
C GLY A 108 -5.50 10.26 -9.82
N VAL A 109 -4.62 9.26 -9.71
CA VAL A 109 -4.73 8.25 -8.63
C VAL A 109 -4.58 8.88 -7.26
N GLY A 110 -5.29 8.29 -6.28
CA GLY A 110 -5.15 8.65 -4.88
C GLY A 110 -3.76 8.34 -4.35
N TRP A 111 -3.22 7.16 -4.65
CA TRP A 111 -1.90 6.71 -4.17
C TRP A 111 -1.00 6.24 -5.31
N VAL A 112 0.31 6.45 -5.14
CA VAL A 112 1.35 5.89 -6.01
C VAL A 112 2.14 4.87 -5.22
N LYS A 113 2.35 3.68 -5.77
CA LYS A 113 3.14 2.61 -5.16
C LYS A 113 4.45 2.43 -5.91
N VAL A 114 5.57 2.31 -5.19
CA VAL A 114 6.88 2.09 -5.82
C VAL A 114 7.65 1.03 -5.04
N ALA A 115 8.37 0.15 -5.75
CA ALA A 115 9.25 -0.80 -5.09
C ALA A 115 10.40 -0.10 -4.38
N VAL A 116 10.63 -0.41 -3.12
CA VAL A 116 11.77 0.08 -2.35
C VAL A 116 12.62 -1.13 -1.96
N ARG A 117 13.81 -1.24 -2.57
CA ARG A 117 14.80 -2.28 -2.27
C ARG A 117 15.65 -1.91 -1.05
N PRO A 118 16.33 -2.86 -0.38
CA PRO A 118 17.08 -2.59 0.86
C PRO A 118 18.15 -1.50 0.74
N ASP A 119 18.86 -1.46 -0.38
CA ASP A 119 19.87 -0.44 -0.70
C ASP A 119 19.24 0.97 -0.78
N TRP A 120 18.09 1.09 -1.42
CA TRP A 120 17.36 2.35 -1.48
C TRP A 120 16.73 2.71 -0.12
N LEU A 121 16.15 1.74 0.60
CA LEU A 121 15.65 1.97 1.95
C LEU A 121 16.76 2.51 2.88
N ALA A 122 18.00 2.08 2.65
CA ALA A 122 19.19 2.52 3.38
C ALA A 122 19.58 3.99 3.13
N ASP A 123 19.08 4.64 2.06
CA ASP A 123 19.41 6.01 1.65
C ASP A 123 18.28 7.03 1.94
N PRO A 124 18.37 7.83 3.04
CA PRO A 124 17.34 8.80 3.40
C PRO A 124 17.17 9.94 2.41
N ALA A 125 18.24 10.35 1.71
CA ALA A 125 18.16 11.46 0.76
C ALA A 125 17.35 11.05 -0.47
N SER A 126 17.63 9.86 -0.99
CA SER A 126 16.87 9.28 -2.10
C SER A 126 15.40 8.98 -1.74
N LEU A 127 15.12 8.50 -0.52
CA LEU A 127 13.74 8.33 -0.05
C LEU A 127 12.99 9.68 0.00
N ARG A 128 13.60 10.73 0.54
CA ARG A 128 12.99 12.08 0.58
C ARG A 128 12.72 12.63 -0.82
N ALA A 129 13.66 12.43 -1.75
CA ALA A 129 13.47 12.84 -3.14
C ALA A 129 12.29 12.13 -3.80
N ALA A 130 12.04 10.86 -3.46
CA ALA A 130 10.86 10.13 -3.92
C ALA A 130 9.57 10.61 -3.27
N GLY A 131 9.54 10.82 -1.94
CA GLY A 131 8.38 11.38 -1.25
C GLY A 131 7.97 12.75 -1.81
N ALA A 132 8.95 13.60 -2.13
CA ALA A 132 8.72 14.90 -2.78
C ALA A 132 8.18 14.80 -4.22
N ALA A 133 8.36 13.66 -4.90
CA ALA A 133 7.86 13.44 -6.26
C ALA A 133 6.35 13.13 -6.30
N ALA A 134 5.76 12.66 -5.19
CA ALA A 134 4.30 12.49 -5.05
C ALA A 134 3.86 12.83 -3.61
N PRO A 135 3.89 14.12 -3.22
CA PRO A 135 3.65 14.55 -1.85
C PRO A 135 2.28 14.06 -1.33
N GLY A 136 2.29 13.40 -0.18
CA GLY A 136 1.06 12.91 0.46
C GLY A 136 0.37 11.74 -0.26
N ARG A 137 1.05 11.07 -1.21
CA ARG A 137 0.45 9.97 -1.99
C ARG A 137 1.31 8.71 -2.08
N LEU A 138 2.59 8.78 -1.72
CA LEU A 138 3.54 7.71 -1.99
C LEU A 138 3.48 6.58 -0.96
N VAL A 139 3.38 5.35 -1.44
CA VAL A 139 3.39 4.10 -0.66
C VAL A 139 4.60 3.28 -1.10
N ALA A 140 5.42 2.85 -0.13
CA ALA A 140 6.53 1.95 -0.39
C ALA A 140 6.03 0.51 -0.53
N VAL A 141 6.49 -0.22 -1.54
CA VAL A 141 6.31 -1.66 -1.63
C VAL A 141 7.64 -2.34 -1.34
N LEU A 142 7.69 -3.08 -0.24
CA LEU A 142 8.81 -3.89 0.20
C LEU A 142 8.53 -5.34 -0.20
N PHE A 143 9.55 -6.07 -0.62
CA PHE A 143 9.37 -7.45 -1.04
C PHE A 143 9.58 -8.41 0.11
N ALA A 144 8.71 -9.41 0.23
CA ALA A 144 8.79 -10.41 1.29
C ALA A 144 10.12 -11.17 1.26
N GLU A 145 10.68 -11.37 0.07
CA GLU A 145 11.97 -12.03 -0.16
C GLU A 145 13.17 -11.22 0.35
N ASP A 146 13.03 -9.89 0.45
CA ASP A 146 14.05 -9.00 1.01
C ASP A 146 13.94 -8.88 2.55
N ASP A 147 12.97 -9.59 3.13
CA ASP A 147 12.79 -9.78 4.57
C ASP A 147 12.72 -8.47 5.38
N PRO A 148 11.81 -7.54 5.04
CA PRO A 148 11.85 -6.16 5.52
C PRO A 148 11.75 -6.10 7.05
N ALA A 149 12.69 -5.37 7.65
CA ALA A 149 12.69 -5.10 9.08
C ALA A 149 11.58 -4.10 9.46
N PRO A 150 10.91 -4.24 10.61
CA PRO A 150 9.83 -3.34 11.02
C PRO A 150 10.25 -1.86 11.18
N ASP A 151 11.53 -1.58 11.44
CA ASP A 151 12.08 -0.23 11.62
C ASP A 151 12.13 0.59 10.32
N CYS A 152 11.80 -0.01 9.17
CA CYS A 152 11.62 0.70 7.90
C CYS A 152 10.53 1.79 7.99
N ALA A 153 9.49 1.59 8.79
CA ALA A 153 8.32 2.47 8.83
C ALA A 153 8.65 3.91 9.26
N PRO A 154 9.35 4.16 10.39
CA PRO A 154 9.80 5.51 10.76
C PRO A 154 10.63 6.21 9.69
N ARG A 155 11.48 5.47 8.96
CA ARG A 155 12.33 6.03 7.89
C ARG A 155 11.50 6.50 6.70
N LEU A 156 10.53 5.68 6.29
CA LEU A 156 9.57 6.00 5.23
C LEU A 156 8.71 7.21 5.60
N ALA A 157 8.18 7.25 6.83
CA ALA A 157 7.41 8.38 7.33
C ALA A 157 8.21 9.69 7.31
N ALA A 158 9.45 9.67 7.82
CA ALA A 158 10.36 10.83 7.78
C ALA A 158 10.75 11.28 6.37
N ALA A 159 10.55 10.42 5.37
CA ALA A 159 10.77 10.72 3.96
C ALA A 159 9.52 11.22 3.21
N GLY A 160 8.36 11.29 3.88
CA GLY A 160 7.11 11.79 3.30
C GLY A 160 6.24 10.71 2.62
N PHE A 161 6.53 9.43 2.84
CA PHE A 161 5.62 8.36 2.45
C PHE A 161 4.39 8.36 3.36
N ILE A 162 3.24 7.95 2.81
CA ILE A 162 1.98 7.80 3.55
C ILE A 162 1.67 6.34 3.91
N GLY A 163 2.43 5.40 3.36
CA GLY A 163 2.22 3.99 3.62
C GLY A 163 3.39 3.09 3.25
N ALA A 164 3.35 1.88 3.75
CA ALA A 164 4.24 0.79 3.41
C ALA A 164 3.43 -0.50 3.16
N MET A 165 3.89 -1.34 2.26
CA MET A 165 3.22 -2.57 1.87
C MET A 165 4.24 -3.68 1.68
N ILE A 166 3.90 -4.91 2.09
CA ILE A 166 4.66 -6.11 1.72
C ILE A 166 3.96 -6.80 0.53
N ASP A 167 4.70 -7.15 -0.51
CA ASP A 167 4.27 -8.01 -1.65
C ASP A 167 5.38 -9.04 -1.95
N THR A 168 5.14 -10.00 -2.83
CA THR A 168 6.19 -10.89 -3.36
C THR A 168 6.82 -10.33 -4.63
N ALA A 169 8.12 -10.46 -4.80
CA ALA A 169 8.81 -10.12 -6.06
C ALA A 169 8.65 -11.25 -7.08
N VAL A 170 8.88 -12.50 -6.65
CA VAL A 170 8.84 -13.66 -7.54
C VAL A 170 7.42 -14.22 -7.59
N LYS A 171 6.94 -14.51 -8.80
CA LYS A 171 5.57 -14.99 -9.05
C LYS A 171 5.58 -16.47 -9.41
N ASP A 172 6.31 -17.25 -8.61
CA ASP A 172 6.49 -18.71 -8.70
C ASP A 172 5.45 -19.51 -7.91
N GLY A 173 4.44 -18.83 -7.34
CA GLY A 173 3.39 -19.44 -6.54
C GLY A 173 3.67 -19.47 -5.04
N ARG A 174 4.87 -19.09 -4.58
CA ARG A 174 5.10 -18.82 -3.14
C ARG A 174 4.22 -17.66 -2.68
N ARG A 175 3.79 -17.76 -1.42
CA ARG A 175 2.73 -16.92 -0.82
C ARG A 175 3.26 -16.24 0.42
N LEU A 176 2.77 -15.02 0.69
CA LEU A 176 3.21 -14.24 1.85
C LEU A 176 3.17 -15.03 3.18
N PRO A 177 2.09 -15.75 3.56
CA PRO A 177 2.07 -16.49 4.82
C PRO A 177 3.12 -17.62 4.94
N GLY A 178 3.71 -18.06 3.82
CA GLY A 178 4.80 -19.03 3.81
C GLY A 178 6.20 -18.42 3.70
N LEU A 179 6.31 -17.10 3.53
CA LEU A 179 7.58 -16.37 3.42
C LEU A 179 7.89 -15.57 4.67
N ILE A 180 6.87 -14.95 5.28
CA ILE A 180 7.00 -14.16 6.50
C ILE A 180 6.02 -14.69 7.53
N ASP A 181 6.52 -15.00 8.72
CA ASP A 181 5.68 -15.48 9.82
C ASP A 181 4.74 -14.39 10.38
N GLY A 182 3.71 -14.84 11.10
CA GLY A 182 2.70 -13.93 11.64
C GLY A 182 3.22 -12.93 12.68
N ALA A 183 4.27 -13.27 13.44
CA ALA A 183 4.84 -12.35 14.43
C ALA A 183 5.51 -11.16 13.75
N ARG A 184 6.20 -11.41 12.64
CA ARG A 184 6.83 -10.38 11.82
C ARG A 184 5.83 -9.53 11.06
N LEU A 185 4.76 -10.12 10.53
CA LEU A 185 3.65 -9.37 9.92
C LEU A 185 2.96 -8.44 10.93
N ALA A 186 2.75 -8.93 12.16
CA ALA A 186 2.21 -8.12 13.25
C ALA A 186 3.16 -6.99 13.65
N ALA A 187 4.47 -7.25 13.73
CA ALA A 187 5.47 -6.23 14.04
C ALA A 187 5.54 -5.14 12.95
N PHE A 188 5.50 -5.52 11.68
CA PHE A 188 5.49 -4.58 10.54
C PHE A 188 4.27 -3.65 10.58
N THR A 189 3.06 -4.21 10.69
CA THR A 189 1.82 -3.42 10.74
C THR A 189 1.74 -2.55 12.01
N ALA A 190 2.28 -3.02 13.14
CA ALA A 190 2.40 -2.23 14.36
C ALA A 190 3.37 -1.04 14.20
N ALA A 191 4.54 -1.26 13.59
CA ALA A 191 5.50 -0.20 13.34
C ALA A 191 4.98 0.84 12.35
N ALA A 192 4.30 0.41 11.28
CA ALA A 192 3.63 1.31 10.34
C ALA A 192 2.61 2.21 11.06
N ARG A 193 1.73 1.61 11.88
CA ARG A 193 0.75 2.35 12.68
C ARG A 193 1.40 3.33 13.65
N ALA A 194 2.45 2.92 14.36
CA ALA A 194 3.19 3.78 15.28
C ALA A 194 3.86 4.97 14.57
N ALA A 195 4.26 4.79 13.31
CA ALA A 195 4.82 5.84 12.46
C ALA A 195 3.74 6.67 11.71
N GLY A 196 2.44 6.40 11.92
CA GLY A 196 1.35 7.09 11.23
C GLY A 196 1.18 6.70 9.75
N LEU A 197 1.73 5.55 9.33
CA LEU A 197 1.66 5.03 7.98
C LEU A 197 0.50 4.05 7.80
N LEU A 198 -0.08 4.05 6.60
CA LEU A 198 -0.89 2.94 6.12
C LEU A 198 -0.03 1.68 5.92
N SER A 199 -0.62 0.53 6.19
CA SER A 199 0.02 -0.78 6.04
C SER A 199 -0.78 -1.69 5.10
N GLY A 200 -0.09 -2.29 4.12
CA GLY A 200 -0.67 -3.25 3.18
C GLY A 200 0.01 -4.60 3.21
N LEU A 201 -0.72 -5.69 3.03
CA LEU A 201 -0.16 -7.03 2.82
C LEU A 201 -0.69 -7.64 1.52
N ALA A 202 0.20 -8.14 0.67
CA ALA A 202 -0.09 -8.89 -0.56
C ALA A 202 0.99 -9.96 -0.80
N GLY A 203 0.91 -10.62 -1.95
CA GLY A 203 1.86 -11.68 -2.34
C GLY A 203 1.17 -13.03 -2.47
N SER A 204 0.66 -13.29 -3.68
CA SER A 204 -0.03 -14.55 -4.03
C SER A 204 -1.13 -14.96 -3.05
N LEU A 205 -1.83 -13.98 -2.47
CA LEU A 205 -2.89 -14.22 -1.49
C LEU A 205 -4.08 -14.96 -2.12
N ARG A 206 -4.76 -15.77 -1.31
CA ARG A 206 -6.03 -16.43 -1.60
C ARG A 206 -7.09 -15.96 -0.59
N VAL A 207 -8.37 -16.12 -0.92
CA VAL A 207 -9.49 -15.75 -0.04
C VAL A 207 -9.35 -16.38 1.36
N GLY A 208 -8.87 -17.63 1.43
CA GLY A 208 -8.64 -18.33 2.71
C GLY A 208 -7.55 -17.72 3.61
N ASP A 209 -6.69 -16.83 3.11
CA ASP A 209 -5.66 -16.16 3.93
C ASP A 209 -6.22 -14.98 4.73
N ILE A 210 -7.40 -14.48 4.33
CA ILE A 210 -7.97 -13.24 4.87
C ILE A 210 -8.11 -13.29 6.40
N PRO A 211 -8.68 -14.34 7.02
CA PRO A 211 -8.83 -14.36 8.48
C PRO A 211 -7.50 -14.28 9.23
N GLY A 212 -6.48 -15.00 8.78
CA GLY A 212 -5.15 -15.00 9.40
C GLY A 212 -4.45 -13.65 9.23
N LEU A 213 -4.49 -13.07 8.03
CA LEU A 213 -3.82 -11.80 7.75
C LEU A 213 -4.55 -10.60 8.39
N ALA A 214 -5.88 -10.63 8.47
CA ALA A 214 -6.67 -9.58 9.11
C ALA A 214 -6.38 -9.48 10.62
N ALA A 215 -6.00 -10.59 11.27
CA ALA A 215 -5.59 -10.58 12.69
C ALA A 215 -4.36 -9.69 12.96
N HIS A 216 -3.52 -9.46 11.95
CA HIS A 216 -2.38 -8.53 12.04
C HIS A 216 -2.78 -7.06 11.83
N ARG A 217 -4.07 -6.77 11.60
CA ARG A 217 -4.62 -5.41 11.45
C ARG A 217 -3.92 -4.52 10.40
N PRO A 218 -3.64 -5.01 9.17
CA PRO A 218 -3.26 -4.13 8.08
C PRO A 218 -4.43 -3.23 7.66
N ASP A 219 -4.14 -2.11 7.03
CA ASP A 219 -5.16 -1.20 6.49
C ASP A 219 -5.82 -1.74 5.21
N TYR A 220 -5.10 -2.59 4.47
CA TYR A 220 -5.64 -3.28 3.30
C TYR A 220 -4.91 -4.58 2.98
N LEU A 221 -5.62 -5.49 2.30
CA LEU A 221 -5.08 -6.72 1.73
C LEU A 221 -5.15 -6.66 0.20
N GLY A 222 -4.04 -6.92 -0.48
CA GLY A 222 -3.90 -6.79 -1.93
C GLY A 222 -3.95 -8.10 -2.68
N PHE A 223 -4.79 -8.15 -3.71
CA PHE A 223 -5.05 -9.37 -4.48
C PHE A 223 -4.99 -9.14 -5.99
N ARG A 224 -4.49 -10.17 -6.69
CA ARG A 224 -4.66 -10.35 -8.13
C ARG A 224 -5.05 -11.79 -8.44
N GLY A 225 -4.08 -12.71 -8.50
CA GLY A 225 -4.30 -14.11 -8.91
C GLY A 225 -5.36 -14.82 -8.07
N GLY A 226 -5.39 -14.61 -6.75
CA GLY A 226 -6.42 -15.17 -5.86
C GLY A 226 -7.86 -14.76 -6.18
N LEU A 227 -8.06 -13.74 -7.01
CA LEU A 227 -9.37 -13.25 -7.47
C LEU A 227 -9.58 -13.44 -8.98
N CYS A 228 -8.61 -13.99 -9.70
CA CYS A 228 -8.73 -14.33 -11.12
C CYS A 228 -9.25 -15.76 -11.30
N ARG A 229 -9.81 -16.04 -12.49
CA ARG A 229 -10.18 -17.41 -12.90
C ARG A 229 -8.97 -18.34 -12.83
N ASP A 230 -9.20 -19.56 -12.37
CA ASP A 230 -8.18 -20.61 -12.16
C ASP A 230 -7.05 -20.24 -11.19
N GLY A 231 -7.14 -19.07 -10.52
CA GLY A 231 -6.06 -18.55 -9.69
C GLY A 231 -4.89 -17.94 -10.48
N ASP A 232 -5.00 -17.82 -11.81
CA ASP A 232 -3.95 -17.27 -12.65
C ASP A 232 -4.10 -15.74 -12.77
N ARG A 233 -3.08 -14.99 -12.34
CA ARG A 233 -3.06 -13.53 -12.36
C ARG A 233 -3.23 -12.90 -13.75
N ARG A 234 -3.01 -13.68 -14.81
CA ARG A 234 -3.12 -13.26 -16.22
C ARG A 234 -4.52 -13.44 -16.77
N ASN A 235 -5.33 -14.27 -16.12
CA ASN A 235 -6.74 -14.45 -16.46
C ASN A 235 -7.59 -13.28 -15.97
N ALA A 236 -8.81 -13.20 -16.50
CA ALA A 236 -9.80 -12.21 -16.06
C ALA A 236 -10.16 -12.39 -14.58
N LEU A 237 -10.53 -11.28 -13.94
CA LEU A 237 -11.11 -11.30 -12.60
C LEU A 237 -12.41 -12.12 -12.56
N ASP A 238 -12.63 -12.78 -11.44
CA ASP A 238 -13.83 -13.53 -11.12
C ASP A 238 -14.63 -12.77 -10.06
N ALA A 239 -15.78 -12.22 -10.47
CA ALA A 239 -16.64 -11.44 -9.60
C ALA A 239 -17.12 -12.23 -8.37
N GLN A 240 -17.30 -13.55 -8.49
CA GLN A 240 -17.71 -14.38 -7.37
C GLN A 240 -16.60 -14.47 -6.32
N ARG A 241 -15.34 -14.63 -6.74
CA ARG A 241 -14.18 -14.65 -5.84
C ARG A 241 -13.97 -13.31 -5.15
N ILE A 242 -14.19 -12.19 -5.85
CA ILE A 242 -14.15 -10.86 -5.24
C ILE A 242 -15.24 -10.75 -4.15
N ALA A 243 -16.48 -11.16 -4.45
CA ALA A 243 -17.57 -11.15 -3.48
C ALA A 243 -17.29 -12.08 -2.27
N GLU A 244 -16.63 -13.22 -2.49
CA GLU A 244 -16.17 -14.11 -1.41
C GLU A 244 -15.11 -13.42 -0.53
N ALA A 245 -14.14 -12.73 -1.12
CA ALA A 245 -13.14 -11.96 -0.39
C ALA A 245 -13.78 -10.83 0.44
N VAL A 246 -14.75 -10.11 -0.14
CA VAL A 246 -15.53 -9.09 0.57
C VAL A 246 -16.26 -9.68 1.78
N ARG A 247 -16.92 -10.84 1.61
CA ARG A 247 -17.58 -11.54 2.72
C ARG A 247 -16.59 -11.98 3.79
N ALA A 248 -15.41 -12.49 3.40
CA ALA A 248 -14.38 -12.92 4.34
C ALA A 248 -13.82 -11.75 5.16
N LEU A 249 -13.61 -10.58 4.54
CA LEU A 249 -13.14 -9.36 5.22
C LEU A 249 -14.19 -8.77 6.16
N ARG A 250 -15.46 -8.83 5.80
CA ARG A 250 -16.58 -8.25 6.56
C ARG A 250 -17.18 -9.20 7.60
N ARG A 251 -16.70 -10.44 7.67
CA ARG A 251 -17.08 -11.35 8.74
C ARG A 251 -16.61 -10.76 10.07
N PRO A 252 -17.50 -10.63 11.08
CA PRO A 252 -17.04 -10.33 12.43
C PRO A 252 -16.00 -11.39 12.80
N ALA A 253 -14.89 -10.97 13.38
CA ALA A 253 -14.03 -11.92 14.09
C ALA A 253 -14.96 -12.66 15.05
N SER A 254 -15.12 -13.97 14.86
CA SER A 254 -15.85 -14.79 15.81
C SER A 254 -15.21 -14.50 17.15
N ARG A 255 -15.99 -13.93 18.08
CA ARG A 255 -15.60 -13.93 19.48
C ARG A 255 -15.36 -15.39 19.80
N ASP A 256 -14.10 -15.75 20.06
CA ASP A 256 -13.81 -17.08 20.58
C ASP A 256 -14.71 -17.25 21.81
N ALA A 257 -15.60 -18.23 21.69
CA ALA A 257 -16.42 -18.71 22.77
C ALA A 257 -15.51 -19.61 23.62
N ALA A 258 -15.54 -19.33 24.93
CA ALA A 258 -14.91 -20.04 26.05
C ALA A 258 -13.45 -19.67 26.36
#